data_AF-A0A380DQQ5-F1
#
_entry.id   AF-A0A380DQQ5-F1
#
_cell.length_a   1.000
_cell.length_b   1.000
_cell.length_c   1.000
_cell.angle_alpha   90.00
_cell.angle_beta   90.00
_cell.angle_gamma   90.00
#
_symmetry.space_group_name_H-M   'P 1'
#
loop_
_entity.id
_entity.type
_entity.pdbx_description
1 polymer ?
#
loop_
_entity_poly.entity_id
_entity_poly.type
_entity_poly.pdbx_seq_one_letter_code
_entity_poly.pdbx_strand_id
1 'polypeptide(L)'
;MHGAYVKTSDNYSTIEKKYKFYVLADSLIEIAPLFKWLNSRMSESDSSSKVNYLKPFDNPERYYRVLKVDVGRAEVDDFGGYEFDVVFTCQPFSFIDEDTNETAQIIFPNQKVIDNQSGIHMYPRLIIETTDNERAIISIGDENITIKAPNLYLEVECFPGRQNVSDRFGLQNECMIGEFFKIPPGRSGISATPNVRSIIINCRWGELM
;
A
#
# COMPACT_ATOMS: atom_id res chain seq x y z
N MET A 1 -1.91 -35.77 -6.20
CA MET A 1 -1.51 -34.35 -6.18
C MET A 1 -2.12 -33.77 -4.91
N HIS A 2 -1.32 -33.46 -3.89
CA HIS A 2 -1.84 -33.00 -2.61
C HIS A 2 -1.60 -31.49 -2.52
N GLY A 3 -2.66 -30.72 -2.73
CA GLY A 3 -2.69 -29.28 -2.45
C GLY A 3 -3.17 -29.03 -1.02
N ALA A 4 -2.87 -27.85 -0.48
CA ALA A 4 -3.34 -27.40 0.83
C ALA A 4 -4.49 -26.39 0.67
N TYR A 5 -5.42 -26.39 1.65
CA TYR A 5 -6.51 -25.43 1.75
C TYR A 5 -6.08 -24.25 2.63
N VAL A 6 -6.32 -23.02 2.19
CA VAL A 6 -6.15 -21.81 3.02
C VAL A 6 -7.20 -21.85 4.13
N LYS A 7 -6.77 -22.06 5.38
CA LYS A 7 -7.66 -22.18 6.55
C LYS A 7 -8.05 -20.82 7.14
N THR A 8 -7.17 -19.85 7.01
CA THR A 8 -7.38 -18.44 7.39
C THR A 8 -6.54 -17.59 6.44
N SER A 9 -7.08 -16.45 6.04
CA SER A 9 -6.38 -15.41 5.28
C SER A 9 -6.58 -14.12 6.05
N ASP A 10 -5.47 -13.46 6.43
CA ASP A 10 -5.51 -12.13 7.05
C ASP A 10 -5.86 -11.08 6.00
N ASN A 11 -7.05 -11.21 5.40
CA ASN A 11 -7.61 -10.17 4.57
C ASN A 11 -8.01 -9.03 5.51
N TYR A 12 -7.19 -8.00 5.51
CA TYR A 12 -7.43 -6.79 6.27
C TYR A 12 -8.78 -6.17 5.88
N SER A 13 -9.63 -5.91 6.88
CA SER A 13 -10.96 -5.32 6.68
C SER A 13 -10.84 -3.88 6.22
N THR A 14 -11.76 -3.40 5.39
CA THR A 14 -11.82 -1.98 5.00
C THR A 14 -12.05 -1.08 6.21
N ILE A 15 -11.58 0.16 6.12
CA ILE A 15 -11.82 1.19 7.14
C ILE A 15 -12.80 2.25 6.61
N GLU A 16 -13.53 2.90 7.51
CA GLU A 16 -14.45 3.99 7.17
C GLU A 16 -13.93 5.34 7.67
N LYS A 17 -13.91 6.34 6.79
CA LYS A 17 -13.70 7.75 7.15
C LYS A 17 -15.01 8.51 6.93
N LYS A 18 -15.57 9.07 8.01
CA LYS A 18 -16.88 9.73 8.02
C LYS A 18 -16.69 11.22 8.18
N TYR A 19 -17.31 11.99 7.29
CA TYR A 19 -17.30 13.44 7.32
C TYR A 19 -18.72 13.97 7.25
N LYS A 20 -18.97 15.05 7.97
CA LYS A 20 -20.17 15.86 7.81
C LYS A 20 -19.78 17.11 7.02
N PHE A 21 -20.41 17.31 5.88
CA PHE A 21 -20.20 18.47 5.03
C PHE A 21 -21.33 19.48 5.22
N TYR A 22 -20.98 20.76 5.11
CA TYR A 22 -21.91 21.88 5.06
C TYR A 22 -21.68 22.65 3.75
N VAL A 23 -22.75 22.94 3.03
CA VAL A 23 -22.73 23.74 1.81
C VAL A 23 -23.80 24.81 1.88
N LEU A 24 -23.38 26.07 1.77
CA LEU A 24 -24.31 27.18 1.60
C LEU A 24 -24.81 27.18 0.14
N ALA A 25 -26.09 26.93 -0.06
CA ALA A 25 -26.74 26.89 -1.36
C ALA A 25 -28.23 27.21 -1.21
N ASP A 26 -28.83 27.84 -2.22
CA ASP A 26 -30.22 28.27 -2.18
C ASP A 26 -31.19 27.13 -2.53
N SER A 27 -30.69 26.03 -3.12
CA SER A 27 -31.50 24.85 -3.43
C SER A 27 -30.69 23.56 -3.59
N LEU A 28 -31.39 22.41 -3.48
CA LEU A 28 -30.81 21.08 -3.76
C LEU A 28 -30.25 20.94 -5.19
N ILE A 29 -30.75 21.72 -6.15
CA ILE A 29 -30.29 21.68 -7.53
C ILE A 29 -28.84 22.18 -7.64
N GLU A 30 -28.48 23.18 -6.82
CA GLU A 30 -27.14 23.77 -6.81
C GLU A 30 -26.08 22.81 -6.23
N ILE A 31 -26.48 21.93 -5.31
CA ILE A 31 -25.56 20.93 -4.72
C ILE A 31 -25.51 19.61 -5.51
N ALA A 32 -26.45 19.38 -6.44
CA ALA A 32 -26.50 18.14 -7.23
C ALA A 32 -25.20 17.83 -8.01
N PRO A 33 -24.47 18.81 -8.58
CA PRO A 33 -23.17 18.56 -9.22
C PRO A 33 -22.11 18.02 -8.24
N LEU A 34 -22.11 18.48 -6.98
CA LEU A 34 -21.20 17.98 -5.95
C LEU A 34 -21.48 16.51 -5.63
N PHE A 35 -22.75 16.14 -5.48
CA PHE A 35 -23.15 14.75 -5.26
C PHE A 35 -22.79 13.88 -6.45
N LYS A 36 -22.99 14.38 -7.67
CA LYS A 36 -22.56 13.68 -8.88
C LYS A 36 -21.05 13.48 -8.90
N TRP A 37 -20.27 14.51 -8.55
CA TRP A 37 -18.81 14.44 -8.51
C TRP A 37 -18.30 13.43 -7.48
N LEU A 38 -18.86 13.45 -6.26
CA LEU A 38 -18.53 12.49 -5.19
C LEU A 38 -18.82 11.05 -5.62
N ASN A 39 -19.94 10.82 -6.32
CA ASN A 39 -20.31 9.49 -6.82
C ASN A 39 -19.54 9.08 -8.08
N SER A 40 -19.12 10.02 -8.94
CA SER A 40 -18.44 9.73 -10.21
C SER A 40 -16.96 9.38 -10.06
N ARG A 41 -16.31 9.83 -8.99
CA ARG A 41 -14.89 9.57 -8.68
C ARG A 41 -14.58 8.08 -8.41
N MET A 42 -15.56 7.18 -8.49
CA MET A 42 -15.40 5.74 -8.26
C MET A 42 -15.44 4.87 -9.52
N SER A 43 -15.82 5.42 -10.66
CA SER A 43 -15.91 4.69 -11.92
C SER A 43 -14.71 5.00 -12.81
N GLU A 44 -13.56 4.41 -12.54
CA GLU A 44 -12.59 4.14 -13.60
C GLU A 44 -11.59 3.05 -13.20
N SER A 45 -11.51 2.06 -14.08
CA SER A 45 -10.56 0.95 -14.14
C SER A 45 -9.12 1.37 -14.44
N ASP A 46 -8.79 2.65 -14.27
CA ASP A 46 -7.48 3.19 -14.59
C ASP A 46 -6.55 3.09 -13.38
N SER A 47 -5.73 2.05 -13.44
CA SER A 47 -4.63 1.73 -12.54
C SER A 47 -3.53 2.80 -12.41
N SER A 48 -3.68 3.96 -13.04
CA SER A 48 -2.63 4.99 -13.15
C SER A 48 -3.02 6.38 -12.62
N SER A 49 -4.26 6.63 -12.20
CA SER A 49 -4.69 7.97 -11.81
C SER A 49 -4.78 8.13 -10.29
N LYS A 50 -4.13 9.18 -9.74
CA LYS A 50 -4.20 9.64 -8.34
C LYS A 50 -5.63 10.06 -7.89
N VAL A 51 -6.67 9.62 -8.61
CA VAL A 51 -8.05 10.12 -8.57
C VAL A 51 -8.87 9.49 -7.44
N ASN A 52 -8.40 8.37 -6.88
CA ASN A 52 -9.11 7.55 -5.88
C ASN A 52 -8.48 7.62 -4.47
N TYR A 53 -7.81 8.72 -4.14
CA TYR A 53 -7.17 8.88 -2.83
C TYR A 53 -7.85 9.98 -2.00
N LEU A 54 -8.14 9.66 -0.74
CA LEU A 54 -8.61 10.60 0.28
C LEU A 54 -7.42 11.03 1.12
N LYS A 55 -7.08 12.32 1.11
CA LYS A 55 -6.18 12.95 2.07
C LYS A 55 -7.06 13.50 3.21
N PRO A 56 -7.12 12.85 4.37
CA PRO A 56 -8.10 13.20 5.35
C PRO A 56 -7.66 14.46 6.10
N PHE A 57 -8.64 15.22 6.60
CA PHE A 57 -8.38 16.47 7.30
C PHE A 57 -7.65 16.25 8.64
N ASP A 58 -7.95 15.14 9.32
CA ASP A 58 -7.37 14.77 10.63
C ASP A 58 -5.91 14.30 10.53
N ASN A 59 -5.46 13.87 9.36
CA ASN A 59 -4.10 13.39 9.12
C ASN A 59 -3.62 13.77 7.71
N PRO A 60 -3.28 15.05 7.49
CA PRO A 60 -2.97 15.58 6.16
C PRO A 60 -1.61 15.13 5.64
N GLU A 61 -0.81 14.40 6.40
CA GLU A 61 0.44 13.82 5.88
C GLU A 61 0.20 12.51 5.12
N ARG A 62 -1.05 12.02 5.16
CA ARG A 62 -1.41 10.72 4.64
C ARG A 62 -2.54 10.75 3.64
N TYR A 63 -2.58 9.74 2.79
CA TYR A 63 -3.69 9.49 1.90
C TYR A 63 -4.17 8.05 2.01
N TYR A 64 -5.41 7.81 1.59
CA TYR A 64 -6.10 6.53 1.71
C TYR A 64 -6.72 6.17 0.38
N ARG A 65 -6.53 4.94 -0.08
CA ARG A 65 -7.20 4.50 -1.29
C ARG A 65 -8.68 4.29 -1.01
N VAL A 66 -9.53 5.10 -1.63
CA VAL A 66 -10.98 5.02 -1.55
C VAL A 66 -11.46 3.88 -2.45
N LEU A 67 -12.28 3.00 -1.87
CA LEU A 67 -12.93 1.86 -2.52
C LEU A 67 -14.41 2.12 -2.77
N LYS A 68 -15.03 2.99 -1.97
CA LYS A 68 -16.43 3.38 -2.09
C LYS A 68 -16.65 4.74 -1.44
N VAL A 69 -17.58 5.51 -1.98
CA VAL A 69 -18.13 6.72 -1.38
C VAL A 69 -19.64 6.54 -1.23
N ASP A 70 -20.15 6.68 -0.02
CA ASP A 70 -21.58 6.75 0.26
C ASP A 70 -21.92 8.17 0.69
N VAL A 71 -22.81 8.83 -0.07
CA VAL A 71 -23.30 10.18 0.23
C VAL A 71 -24.69 10.07 0.84
N GLY A 72 -24.84 10.56 2.06
CA GLY A 72 -26.11 10.65 2.77
C GLY A 72 -27.05 11.68 2.14
N ARG A 73 -28.29 11.68 2.62
CA ARG A 73 -29.29 12.68 2.20
C ARG A 73 -28.89 14.06 2.74
N ALA A 74 -29.03 15.10 1.91
CA ALA A 74 -28.92 16.47 2.36
C ALA A 74 -30.18 16.92 3.13
N GLU A 75 -29.93 17.57 4.26
CA GLU A 75 -30.93 18.20 5.11
C GLU A 75 -30.62 19.70 5.22
N VAL A 76 -31.66 20.53 5.31
CA VAL A 76 -31.49 21.98 5.50
C VAL A 76 -31.11 22.23 6.96
N ASP A 77 -30.09 23.03 7.18
CA ASP A 77 -29.66 23.43 8.52
C ASP A 77 -30.38 24.70 9.02
N ASP A 78 -30.15 25.04 10.29
CA ASP A 78 -30.76 26.21 10.92
C ASP A 78 -30.32 27.55 10.31
N PHE A 79 -29.26 27.56 9.50
CA PHE A 79 -28.67 28.74 8.86
C PHE A 79 -29.01 28.85 7.37
N GLY A 80 -29.88 27.98 6.85
CA GLY A 80 -30.35 27.98 5.47
C GLY A 80 -29.37 27.36 4.46
N GLY A 81 -28.36 26.63 4.93
CA GLY A 81 -27.52 25.78 4.09
C GLY A 81 -27.94 24.31 4.15
N TYR A 82 -27.15 23.45 3.50
CA TYR A 82 -27.38 22.01 3.48
C TYR A 82 -26.25 21.25 4.18
N GLU A 83 -26.63 20.36 5.10
CA GLU A 83 -25.74 19.38 5.71
C GLU A 83 -25.96 17.98 5.14
N PHE A 84 -24.88 17.23 4.96
CA PHE A 84 -24.95 15.81 4.58
C PHE A 84 -23.71 15.05 5.07
N ASP A 85 -23.90 13.77 5.38
CA ASP A 85 -22.81 12.87 5.74
C ASP A 85 -22.20 12.24 4.49
N VAL A 86 -20.88 12.05 4.49
CA VAL A 86 -20.16 11.29 3.47
C VAL A 86 -19.29 10.26 4.17
N VAL A 87 -19.46 9.00 3.76
CA VAL A 87 -18.64 7.87 4.22
C VAL A 87 -17.73 7.43 3.10
N PHE A 88 -16.42 7.52 3.33
CA PHE A 88 -15.41 6.93 2.47
C PHE A 88 -15.03 5.57 3.02
N THR A 89 -15.33 4.50 2.30
CA THR A 89 -14.77 3.17 2.57
C THR A 89 -13.42 3.09 1.90
N CYS A 90 -12.37 2.90 2.68
CA CYS A 90 -10.99 2.85 2.20
C CYS A 90 -10.38 1.46 2.39
N GLN A 91 -9.32 1.19 1.63
CA GLN A 91 -8.40 0.14 2.02
C GLN A 91 -7.86 0.43 3.43
N PRO A 92 -7.56 -0.60 4.23
CA PRO A 92 -7.07 -0.43 5.61
C PRO A 92 -5.68 0.21 5.71
N PHE A 93 -5.08 0.57 4.57
CA PHE A 93 -3.75 1.12 4.48
C PHE A 93 -3.81 2.63 4.24
N SER A 94 -3.10 3.38 5.07
CA SER A 94 -2.73 4.77 4.79
C SER A 94 -1.32 4.86 4.21
N PHE A 95 -1.10 5.86 3.37
CA PHE A 95 0.12 6.07 2.59
C PHE A 95 0.65 7.49 2.84
N ILE A 96 1.95 7.72 2.73
CA ILE A 96 2.58 9.05 2.80
C ILE A 96 2.75 9.58 1.37
N ASP A 97 2.49 10.87 1.15
CA ASP A 97 2.43 11.56 -0.16
C ASP A 97 3.53 11.11 -1.15
N GLU A 98 3.12 10.58 -2.31
CA GLU A 98 4.02 10.07 -3.35
C GLU A 98 4.91 11.16 -3.95
N ASP A 99 4.50 12.43 -3.90
CA ASP A 99 5.36 13.54 -4.38
C ASP A 99 6.48 13.89 -3.38
N THR A 100 6.47 13.27 -2.19
CA THR A 100 7.63 13.20 -1.27
C THR A 100 8.31 11.84 -1.25
N ASN A 101 7.78 10.84 -1.98
CA ASN A 101 8.44 9.55 -2.25
C ASN A 101 9.53 9.72 -3.32
N GLU A 102 10.58 10.48 -3.00
CA GLU A 102 11.90 9.90 -3.20
C GLU A 102 11.92 8.63 -2.34
N THR A 103 11.35 7.53 -2.87
CA THR A 103 11.25 6.24 -2.19
C THR A 103 12.63 5.94 -1.68
N ALA A 104 12.82 5.99 -0.35
CA ALA A 104 14.13 5.79 0.23
C ALA A 104 14.67 4.46 -0.31
N GLN A 105 15.64 4.57 -1.22
CA GLN A 105 16.13 3.43 -1.97
C GLN A 105 17.35 2.95 -1.23
N ILE A 106 17.27 1.73 -0.71
CA ILE A 106 18.36 1.13 0.04
C ILE A 106 19.02 0.11 -0.86
N ILE A 107 20.31 0.32 -1.11
CA ILE A 107 21.11 -0.53 -2.00
C ILE A 107 22.05 -1.37 -1.14
N PHE A 108 21.69 -2.63 -0.91
CA PHE A 108 22.61 -3.61 -0.32
C PHE A 108 23.61 -4.08 -1.39
N PRO A 109 24.90 -4.28 -1.05
CA PRO A 109 25.51 -4.24 0.28
C PRO A 109 26.04 -2.87 0.75
N ASN A 110 25.87 -1.81 -0.05
CA ASN A 110 26.37 -0.46 0.28
C ASN A 110 25.72 0.08 1.57
N GLN A 111 24.44 -0.21 1.75
CA GLN A 111 23.68 0.07 2.95
C GLN A 111 23.09 -1.22 3.51
N LYS A 112 23.33 -1.46 4.80
CA LYS A 112 22.96 -2.70 5.51
C LYS A 112 21.91 -2.49 6.59
N VAL A 113 21.25 -1.35 6.57
CA VAL A 113 20.30 -0.93 7.59
C VAL A 113 19.18 -0.15 6.92
N ILE A 114 17.96 -0.43 7.35
CA ILE A 114 16.75 0.35 7.07
C ILE A 114 16.37 1.08 8.36
N ASP A 115 16.09 2.38 8.26
CA ASP A 115 15.53 3.16 9.38
C ASP A 115 14.11 3.60 9.02
N ASN A 116 13.14 2.95 9.64
CA ASN A 116 11.73 3.22 9.42
C ASN A 116 11.22 4.24 10.45
N GLN A 117 11.37 5.52 10.11
CA GLN A 117 10.99 6.64 10.98
C GLN A 117 9.49 7.00 10.94
N SER A 118 8.71 6.30 10.12
CA SER A 118 7.31 6.64 9.85
C SER A 118 6.33 6.34 10.99
N GLY A 119 6.79 5.65 12.05
CA GLY A 119 5.94 5.15 13.13
C GLY A 119 5.03 3.98 12.73
N ILE A 120 5.09 3.51 11.48
CA ILE A 120 4.21 2.47 10.92
C ILE A 120 4.99 1.39 10.20
N HIS A 121 4.34 0.26 9.86
CA HIS A 121 5.00 -0.80 9.12
C HIS A 121 5.32 -0.37 7.68
N MET A 122 6.45 -0.86 7.17
CA MET A 122 6.90 -0.69 5.80
C MET A 122 6.80 -2.03 5.05
N TYR A 123 6.25 -1.98 3.85
CA TYR A 123 6.06 -3.13 2.96
C TYR A 123 6.85 -2.90 1.67
N PRO A 124 8.15 -3.23 1.65
CA PRO A 124 9.03 -2.83 0.57
C PRO A 124 8.75 -3.57 -0.75
N ARG A 125 9.23 -3.00 -1.86
CA ARG A 125 9.47 -3.76 -3.10
C ARG A 125 10.96 -4.01 -3.25
N LEU A 126 11.36 -5.28 -3.32
CA LEU A 126 12.75 -5.68 -3.48
C LEU A 126 13.02 -6.03 -4.93
N ILE A 127 14.16 -5.57 -5.45
CA ILE A 127 14.74 -6.04 -6.70
C ILE A 127 16.07 -6.69 -6.32
N ILE A 128 16.20 -7.98 -6.61
CA ILE A 128 17.28 -8.83 -6.13
C ILE A 128 18.06 -9.35 -7.32
N GLU A 129 19.38 -9.19 -7.29
CA GLU A 129 20.30 -9.79 -8.26
C GLU A 129 21.19 -10.81 -7.56
N THR A 130 21.31 -12.01 -8.12
CA THR A 130 22.20 -13.07 -7.62
C THR A 130 23.37 -13.31 -8.57
N THR A 131 24.44 -13.95 -8.07
CA THR A 131 25.60 -14.34 -8.88
C THR A 131 25.44 -15.72 -9.51
N ASP A 132 24.56 -16.54 -8.95
CA ASP A 132 24.24 -17.89 -9.41
C ASP A 132 22.77 -18.24 -9.15
N ASN A 133 22.37 -19.44 -9.57
CA ASN A 133 21.02 -19.97 -9.41
C ASN A 133 20.86 -20.83 -8.15
N GLU A 134 21.83 -20.78 -7.22
CA GLU A 134 21.73 -21.47 -5.94
C GLU A 134 20.75 -20.75 -5.02
N ARG A 135 20.28 -21.44 -3.98
CA ARG A 135 19.41 -20.82 -2.99
C ARG A 135 20.14 -19.69 -2.27
N ALA A 136 19.45 -18.59 -2.07
CA ALA A 136 19.92 -17.46 -1.27
C ALA A 136 18.97 -17.19 -0.12
N ILE A 137 19.50 -16.72 1.00
CA ILE A 137 18.71 -16.26 2.15
C ILE A 137 18.90 -14.77 2.27
N ILE A 138 17.81 -14.04 2.42
CA ILE A 138 17.78 -12.59 2.64
C ILE A 138 17.04 -12.36 3.95
N SER A 139 17.58 -11.50 4.80
CA SER A 139 16.99 -11.13 6.09
C SER A 139 16.91 -9.61 6.23
N ILE A 140 15.77 -9.14 6.73
CA ILE A 140 15.56 -7.74 7.11
C ILE A 140 14.93 -7.74 8.50
N GLY A 141 15.67 -7.24 9.50
CA GLY A 141 15.27 -7.37 10.90
C GLY A 141 15.17 -8.84 11.30
N ASP A 142 14.03 -9.24 11.87
CA ASP A 142 13.77 -10.63 12.32
C ASP A 142 13.18 -11.52 11.22
N GLU A 143 12.78 -10.93 10.10
CA GLU A 143 12.17 -11.66 8.98
C GLU A 143 13.22 -12.17 8.00
N ASN A 144 12.93 -13.31 7.40
CA ASN A 144 13.79 -13.92 6.40
C ASN A 144 12.98 -14.57 5.28
N ILE A 145 13.53 -14.51 4.07
CA ILE A 145 13.05 -15.25 2.91
C ILE A 145 14.19 -16.08 2.34
N THR A 146 13.86 -17.26 1.85
CA THR A 146 14.74 -18.05 0.98
C THR A 146 14.26 -17.89 -0.45
N ILE A 147 15.17 -17.53 -1.35
CA ILE A 147 14.87 -17.38 -2.77
C ILE A 147 15.72 -18.32 -3.62
N LYS A 148 15.23 -18.62 -4.83
CA LYS A 148 16.01 -19.20 -5.91
C LYS A 148 15.73 -18.42 -7.18
N ALA A 149 16.67 -17.60 -7.63
CA ALA A 149 16.48 -16.72 -8.79
C ALA A 149 16.93 -17.42 -10.09
N PRO A 150 16.02 -18.00 -10.92
CA PRO A 150 16.41 -18.79 -12.08
C PRO A 150 17.15 -17.99 -13.16
N ASN A 151 16.91 -16.68 -13.21
CA ASN A 151 17.46 -15.75 -14.19
C ASN A 151 18.38 -14.71 -13.54
N LEU A 152 18.98 -15.06 -12.39
CA LEU A 152 19.84 -14.18 -11.59
C LEU A 152 19.16 -12.89 -11.13
N TYR A 153 17.83 -12.85 -11.23
CA TYR A 153 16.99 -11.70 -10.98
C TYR A 153 15.66 -12.16 -10.41
N LEU A 154 15.22 -11.52 -9.34
CA LEU A 154 13.85 -11.60 -8.84
C LEU A 154 13.39 -10.23 -8.36
N GLU A 155 12.11 -10.00 -8.49
CA GLU A 155 11.41 -8.90 -7.87
C GLU A 155 10.38 -9.45 -6.89
N VAL A 156 10.35 -8.88 -5.68
CA VAL A 156 9.43 -9.28 -4.61
C VAL A 156 8.62 -8.04 -4.22
N GLU A 157 7.32 -8.08 -4.49
CA GLU A 157 6.35 -7.09 -4.03
C GLU A 157 5.83 -7.53 -2.66
N CYS A 158 6.14 -6.80 -1.59
CA CYS A 158 5.64 -7.13 -0.26
C CYS A 158 4.35 -6.38 0.10
N PHE A 159 3.88 -5.46 -0.77
CA PHE A 159 2.71 -4.65 -0.45
C PHE A 159 1.45 -5.52 -0.31
N PRO A 160 0.72 -5.43 0.82
CA PRO A 160 -0.46 -6.24 1.08
C PRO A 160 -1.51 -6.17 -0.04
N GLY A 161 -2.00 -7.33 -0.48
CA GLY A 161 -2.97 -7.45 -1.58
C GLY A 161 -2.36 -7.27 -2.98
N ARG A 162 -1.05 -7.02 -3.08
CA ARG A 162 -0.28 -7.03 -4.33
C ARG A 162 0.89 -8.01 -4.27
N GLN A 163 0.98 -8.80 -3.19
CA GLN A 163 2.12 -9.66 -2.94
C GLN A 163 2.36 -10.64 -4.08
N ASN A 164 3.57 -10.60 -4.63
CA ASN A 164 4.01 -11.54 -5.65
C ASN A 164 5.53 -11.55 -5.75
N VAL A 165 6.02 -12.58 -6.41
CA VAL A 165 7.39 -12.70 -6.87
C VAL A 165 7.35 -12.79 -8.38
N SER A 166 8.22 -12.05 -9.05
CA SER A 166 8.35 -12.08 -10.50
C SER A 166 9.80 -12.04 -10.94
N ASP A 167 10.04 -12.47 -12.17
CA ASP A 167 11.29 -12.23 -12.87
C ASP A 167 11.03 -11.41 -14.15
N ARG A 168 12.01 -11.35 -15.05
CA ARG A 168 11.89 -10.62 -16.32
C ARG A 168 10.87 -11.23 -17.29
N PHE A 169 10.38 -12.44 -17.02
CA PHE A 169 9.50 -13.21 -17.89
C PHE A 169 8.09 -13.40 -17.32
N GLY A 170 7.89 -13.13 -16.03
CA GLY A 170 6.56 -13.14 -15.42
C GLY A 170 6.57 -13.51 -13.94
N LEU A 171 5.43 -14.02 -13.46
CA LEU A 171 5.25 -14.45 -12.07
C LEU A 171 6.07 -15.71 -11.77
N GLN A 172 6.69 -15.74 -10.60
CA GLN A 172 7.62 -16.77 -10.11
C GLN A 172 7.43 -16.99 -8.60
N ASN A 173 6.19 -17.07 -8.11
CA ASN A 173 5.89 -17.18 -6.67
C ASN A 173 6.53 -18.41 -6.00
N GLU A 174 6.72 -19.49 -6.75
CA GLU A 174 7.41 -20.71 -6.31
C GLU A 174 8.91 -20.51 -6.03
N CYS A 175 9.50 -19.41 -6.50
CA CYS A 175 10.91 -19.10 -6.32
C CYS A 175 11.24 -18.50 -4.94
N MET A 176 10.23 -18.30 -4.08
CA MET A 176 10.39 -17.79 -2.71
C MET A 176 9.74 -18.72 -1.68
N ILE A 177 10.42 -18.89 -0.55
CA ILE A 177 9.92 -19.56 0.65
C ILE A 177 10.07 -18.59 1.82
N GLY A 178 9.02 -18.42 2.60
CA GLY A 178 8.96 -17.48 3.72
C GLY A 178 7.83 -16.47 3.55
N GLU A 179 7.61 -15.67 4.59
CA GLU A 179 6.64 -14.59 4.58
C GLU A 179 7.19 -13.36 3.84
N PHE A 180 6.31 -12.59 3.21
CA PHE A 180 6.70 -11.30 2.62
C PHE A 180 7.11 -10.31 3.70
N PHE A 181 8.11 -9.47 3.41
CA PHE A 181 8.64 -8.54 4.39
C PHE A 181 7.62 -7.51 4.88
N LYS A 182 7.52 -7.37 6.20
CA LYS A 182 6.78 -6.38 6.97
C LYS A 182 7.72 -5.77 8.01
N ILE A 183 8.34 -4.65 7.64
CA ILE A 183 9.37 -4.01 8.47
C ILE A 183 8.70 -3.12 9.52
N PRO A 184 8.87 -3.37 10.82
CA PRO A 184 8.29 -2.54 11.87
C PRO A 184 8.93 -1.14 11.93
N PRO A 185 8.34 -0.19 12.68
CA PRO A 185 8.98 1.08 12.99
C PRO A 185 10.33 0.89 13.68
N GLY A 186 11.28 1.78 13.38
CA GLY A 186 12.65 1.74 13.92
C GLY A 186 13.66 1.11 12.96
N ARG A 187 14.78 0.67 13.53
CA ARG A 187 15.99 0.30 12.78
C ARG A 187 16.09 -1.21 12.57
N SER A 188 16.15 -1.64 11.31
CA SER A 188 16.26 -3.05 10.91
C SER A 188 17.55 -3.29 10.14
N GLY A 189 18.29 -4.34 10.51
CA GLY A 189 19.50 -4.78 9.79
C GLY A 189 19.15 -5.55 8.51
N ILE A 190 20.01 -5.48 7.50
CA ILE A 190 19.90 -6.23 6.25
C ILE A 190 21.09 -7.19 6.14
N SER A 191 20.81 -8.46 5.86
CA SER A 191 21.83 -9.45 5.54
C SER A 191 21.38 -10.35 4.41
N ALA A 192 22.35 -10.87 3.65
CA ALA A 192 22.10 -11.85 2.61
C ALA A 192 23.24 -12.86 2.51
N THR A 193 22.97 -14.03 1.94
CA THR A 193 24.00 -14.99 1.59
C THR A 193 24.98 -14.42 0.54
N PRO A 194 26.22 -14.93 0.46
CA PRO A 194 27.26 -14.37 -0.42
C PRO A 194 26.91 -14.36 -1.92
N ASN A 195 26.02 -15.24 -2.36
CA ASN A 195 25.56 -15.32 -3.75
C ASN A 195 24.50 -14.26 -4.12
N VAL A 196 24.12 -13.37 -3.20
CA VAL A 196 23.33 -12.18 -3.50
C VAL A 196 24.27 -11.03 -3.85
N ARG A 197 24.22 -10.59 -5.10
CA ARG A 197 25.05 -9.50 -5.62
C ARG A 197 24.56 -8.16 -5.12
N SER A 198 23.26 -7.91 -5.25
CA SER A 198 22.65 -6.64 -4.88
C SER A 198 21.19 -6.82 -4.49
N ILE A 199 20.72 -5.93 -3.63
CA ILE A 199 19.28 -5.77 -3.35
C ILE A 199 18.98 -4.29 -3.39
N ILE A 200 18.05 -3.91 -4.26
CA ILE A 200 17.44 -2.59 -4.26
C ILE A 200 16.12 -2.70 -3.50
N ILE A 201 16.02 -2.01 -2.38
CA ILE A 201 14.83 -2.01 -1.53
C ILE A 201 14.16 -0.65 -1.69
N ASN A 202 12.99 -0.66 -2.33
CA ASN A 202 12.16 0.52 -2.45
C ASN A 202 11.23 0.55 -1.23
N CYS A 203 11.55 1.44 -0.28
CA CYS A 203 10.74 1.62 0.92
C CYS A 203 9.35 2.15 0.54
N ARG A 204 8.32 1.46 1.02
CA ARG A 204 6.92 1.85 0.84
C ARG A 204 6.20 1.66 2.16
N TRP A 205 5.44 2.66 2.54
CA TRP A 205 4.79 2.71 3.84
C TRP A 205 3.31 2.40 3.71
N GLY A 206 2.81 1.57 4.62
CA GLY A 206 1.40 1.24 4.73
C GLY A 206 1.07 1.02 6.20
N GLU A 207 0.21 1.85 6.79
CA GLU A 207 -0.30 1.56 8.14
C GLU A 207 -1.64 0.88 8.06
N LEU A 208 -1.74 -0.29 8.70
CA LEU A 208 -3.00 -0.93 9.04
C LEU A 208 -3.66 -0.17 10.18
N MET A 209 -4.88 0.34 9.96
CA MET A 209 -5.74 0.88 11.02
C MET A 209 -6.77 -0.13 11.50
#